data_AF-A0A383EWS5-F1
#
_entry.id   AF-A0A383EWS5-F1
#
_cell.length_a   1.000
_cell.length_b   1.000
_cell.length_c   1.000
_cell.angle_alpha   90.00
_cell.angle_beta   90.00
_cell.angle_gamma   90.00
#
_symmetry.space_group_name_H-M   'P 1'
#
loop_
_entity.id
_entity.type
_entity.pdbx_description
1 polymer ?
#
loop_
_entity_poly.entity_id
_entity_poly.type
_entity_poly.pdbx_seq_one_letter_code
_entity_poly.pdbx_strand_id
1 'polypeptide(L)'
;MKNILKPILLLAIFTTISFSSNASEQSKKLLNLGWSFKGFFGKFDRVSLQRGYQVYAEVCSACHSMKYLSYRNLAEAGGPEFSEEQAKVIASQYEVTDGPNNDGEMFTRPARLSDNFVGPYANEEAAKFANGGAYPPDMSVLVKARKGGASYIYSILLGYDDPPPDVSLEDGVYYNTYMSGNKIIMSKPLSENLVQYSDGTQATEEQM
;
A
#
# COMPACT_ATOMS: atom_id res chain seq x y z
N MET A 1 -35.98 11.63 -75.11
CA MET A 1 -35.18 12.71 -74.48
C MET A 1 -35.25 12.52 -72.98
N LYS A 2 -34.08 12.53 -72.33
CA LYS A 2 -33.87 12.34 -70.89
C LYS A 2 -34.74 13.31 -70.08
N ASN A 3 -35.29 12.86 -68.95
CA ASN A 3 -35.41 13.69 -67.76
C ASN A 3 -35.40 12.78 -66.51
N ILE A 4 -34.44 13.10 -65.65
CA ILE A 4 -33.97 12.35 -64.50
C ILE A 4 -34.73 12.85 -63.29
N LEU A 5 -35.47 11.99 -62.59
CA LEU A 5 -36.04 12.30 -61.28
C LEU A 5 -35.68 11.19 -60.28
N LYS A 6 -34.64 11.45 -59.50
CA LYS A 6 -34.39 10.97 -58.13
C LYS A 6 -33.91 12.21 -57.37
N PRO A 7 -34.01 12.34 -56.02
CA PRO A 7 -34.13 11.31 -54.97
C PRO A 7 -35.23 11.68 -53.94
N ILE A 8 -35.46 10.97 -52.84
CA ILE A 8 -34.87 11.26 -51.52
C ILE A 8 -35.09 10.02 -50.65
N LEU A 9 -34.01 9.29 -50.36
CA LEU A 9 -33.97 8.36 -49.24
C LEU A 9 -33.33 9.14 -48.09
N LEU A 10 -34.14 9.48 -47.08
CA LEU A 10 -33.68 10.17 -45.87
C LEU A 10 -32.92 9.14 -45.01
N LEU A 11 -31.61 9.04 -45.20
CA LEU A 11 -30.73 8.29 -44.31
C LEU A 11 -30.37 9.24 -43.16
N ALA A 12 -31.07 9.11 -42.03
CA ALA A 12 -30.72 9.80 -40.80
C ALA A 12 -29.40 9.22 -40.27
N ILE A 13 -28.30 9.92 -40.54
CA ILE A 13 -27.00 9.64 -39.92
C ILE A 13 -27.08 10.13 -38.47
N PHE A 14 -27.24 9.18 -37.54
CA PHE A 14 -26.98 9.43 -36.12
C PHE A 14 -25.46 9.54 -35.94
N THR A 15 -24.91 10.75 -36.06
CA THR A 15 -23.56 11.06 -35.56
C THR A 15 -23.62 10.99 -34.04
N THR A 16 -23.20 9.87 -33.46
CA THR A 16 -22.84 9.81 -32.06
C THR A 16 -21.63 10.69 -31.86
N ILE A 17 -21.85 11.92 -31.38
CA ILE A 17 -20.80 12.75 -30.82
C ILE A 17 -20.32 12.02 -29.57
N SER A 18 -19.23 11.27 -29.70
CA SER A 18 -18.48 10.78 -28.55
C SER A 18 -17.92 12.02 -27.85
N PHE A 19 -18.61 12.48 -26.81
CA PHE A 19 -18.00 13.33 -25.81
C PHE A 19 -16.84 12.52 -25.20
N SER A 20 -15.62 12.84 -25.59
CA SER A 20 -14.44 12.43 -24.83
C SER A 20 -14.51 13.12 -23.48
N SER A 21 -15.03 12.42 -22.48
CA SER A 21 -14.79 12.76 -21.09
C SER A 21 -13.28 12.71 -20.88
N ASN A 22 -12.62 13.87 -20.78
CA ASN A 22 -11.26 13.93 -20.27
C ASN A 22 -11.35 13.59 -18.78
N ALA A 23 -11.25 12.31 -18.45
CA ALA A 23 -10.95 11.90 -17.10
C ALA A 23 -9.58 12.51 -16.76
N SER A 24 -9.51 13.28 -15.67
CA SER A 24 -8.28 13.77 -15.08
C SER A 24 -7.49 12.58 -14.49
N GLU A 25 -7.02 11.68 -15.35
CA GLU A 25 -6.04 10.66 -14.99
C GLU A 25 -4.70 11.07 -15.60
N GLN A 26 -4.24 12.29 -15.29
CA GLN A 26 -2.86 12.66 -15.54
C GLN A 26 -1.99 11.99 -14.47
N SER A 27 -1.91 10.65 -14.51
CA SER A 27 -1.00 9.92 -13.63
C SER A 27 0.44 10.30 -14.01
N LYS A 28 1.09 11.08 -13.15
CA LYS A 28 2.51 11.44 -13.31
C LYS A 28 3.31 10.14 -13.44
N LYS A 29 4.36 10.16 -14.26
CA LYS A 29 5.22 8.99 -14.44
C LYS A 29 5.76 8.54 -13.08
N LEU A 30 5.47 7.29 -12.71
CA LEU A 30 5.90 6.73 -11.44
C LEU A 30 7.42 6.74 -11.30
N LEU A 31 7.89 7.01 -10.08
CA LEU A 31 9.27 6.83 -9.67
C LEU A 31 9.65 5.35 -9.76
N ASN A 32 10.86 5.08 -10.26
CA ASN A 32 11.36 3.73 -10.44
C ASN A 32 12.89 3.70 -10.32
N LEU A 33 13.39 3.05 -9.27
CA LEU A 33 14.81 2.93 -8.97
C LEU A 33 15.51 1.77 -9.69
N GLY A 34 14.80 1.00 -10.52
CA GLY A 34 15.37 -0.21 -11.11
C GLY A 34 15.46 -1.36 -10.10
N TRP A 35 14.30 -1.85 -9.69
CA TRP A 35 14.16 -2.91 -8.68
C TRP A 35 15.02 -4.16 -8.97
N SER A 36 15.75 -4.64 -7.96
CA SER A 36 16.60 -5.85 -8.04
C SER A 36 15.84 -7.13 -8.42
N PHE A 37 14.55 -7.18 -8.07
CA PHE A 37 13.64 -8.29 -8.39
C PHE A 37 13.02 -8.20 -9.79
N LYS A 38 13.30 -7.15 -10.57
CA LYS A 38 12.73 -6.99 -11.91
C LYS A 38 13.49 -7.83 -12.94
N GLY A 39 12.75 -8.37 -13.91
CA GLY A 39 13.30 -9.16 -15.00
C GLY A 39 13.24 -10.67 -14.72
N PHE A 40 13.58 -11.48 -15.73
CA PHE A 40 13.39 -12.93 -15.69
C PHE A 40 14.24 -13.63 -14.61
N PHE A 41 15.41 -13.07 -14.29
CA PHE A 41 16.32 -13.60 -13.27
C PHE A 41 16.43 -12.69 -12.04
N GLY A 42 15.50 -11.73 -11.89
CA GLY A 42 15.50 -10.81 -10.76
C GLY A 42 15.31 -11.51 -9.42
N LYS A 43 15.93 -10.98 -8.36
CA LYS A 43 15.81 -11.51 -6.99
C LYS A 43 15.56 -10.39 -5.99
N PHE A 44 14.83 -10.68 -4.93
CA PHE A 44 14.73 -9.74 -3.81
C PHE A 44 16.03 -9.71 -3.02
N ASP A 45 16.48 -8.50 -2.69
CA ASP A 45 17.55 -8.27 -1.73
C ASP A 45 17.03 -8.56 -0.32
N ARG A 46 17.60 -9.57 0.35
CA ARG A 46 17.18 -10.00 1.69
C ARG A 46 17.42 -8.94 2.74
N VAL A 47 18.55 -8.23 2.68
CA VAL A 47 18.86 -7.19 3.67
C VAL A 47 17.88 -6.03 3.50
N SER A 48 17.53 -5.70 2.26
CA SER A 48 16.46 -4.73 1.97
C SER A 48 15.10 -5.19 2.51
N LEU A 49 14.74 -6.48 2.41
CA LEU A 49 13.49 -7.00 2.98
C LEU A 49 13.48 -6.95 4.51
N GLN A 50 14.61 -7.22 5.16
CA GLN A 50 14.74 -7.13 6.63
C GLN A 50 14.58 -5.68 7.11
N ARG A 51 15.23 -4.73 6.44
CA ARG A 51 15.04 -3.29 6.69
C ARG A 51 13.60 -2.84 6.43
N GLY A 52 13.01 -3.30 5.33
CA GLY A 52 11.61 -3.00 5.00
C GLY A 52 10.62 -3.55 6.04
N TYR A 53 10.92 -4.72 6.62
CA TYR A 53 10.14 -5.24 7.74
C TYR A 53 10.24 -4.34 8.99
N GLN A 54 11.43 -3.83 9.30
CA GLN A 54 11.62 -2.88 10.41
C GLN A 54 10.80 -1.61 10.20
N VAL A 55 10.82 -1.01 9.00
CA VAL A 55 9.99 0.15 8.66
C VAL A 55 8.50 -0.17 8.83
N TYR A 56 8.04 -1.34 8.36
CA TYR A 56 6.66 -1.76 8.56
C TYR A 56 6.31 -1.83 10.06
N ALA A 57 7.14 -2.49 10.87
CA ALA A 57 6.86 -2.74 12.28
C ALA A 57 6.94 -1.46 13.15
N GLU A 58 7.80 -0.51 12.81
CA GLU A 58 7.99 0.73 13.58
C GLU A 58 7.07 1.87 13.12
N VAL A 59 6.66 1.88 11.85
CA VAL A 59 5.90 2.99 11.27
C VAL A 59 4.50 2.56 10.83
N CYS A 60 4.41 1.51 10.01
CA CYS A 60 3.17 1.21 9.28
C CYS A 60 2.18 0.37 10.10
N SER A 61 2.64 -0.52 10.98
CA SER A 61 1.79 -1.49 11.69
C SER A 61 0.82 -0.85 12.68
N ALA A 62 1.02 0.42 13.04
CA ALA A 62 0.09 1.19 13.85
C ALA A 62 -1.24 1.49 13.12
N CYS A 63 -1.26 1.47 11.79
CA CYS A 63 -2.45 1.78 10.99
C CYS A 63 -2.77 0.70 9.94
N HIS A 64 -1.76 0.01 9.41
CA HIS A 64 -1.92 -0.99 8.35
C HIS A 64 -1.75 -2.42 8.84
N SER A 65 -2.68 -3.28 8.44
CA SER A 65 -2.60 -4.73 8.67
C SER A 65 -1.79 -5.45 7.60
N MET A 66 -1.27 -6.64 7.94
CA MET A 66 -0.77 -7.65 7.00
C MET A 66 -1.39 -9.01 7.33
N LYS A 67 -2.73 -9.07 7.33
CA LYS A 67 -3.50 -10.18 7.93
C LYS A 67 -3.35 -11.53 7.21
N TYR A 68 -2.84 -11.55 5.99
CA TYR A 68 -2.60 -12.77 5.22
C TYR A 68 -1.18 -13.31 5.36
N LEU A 69 -0.34 -12.68 6.17
CA LEU A 69 1.00 -13.14 6.51
C LEU A 69 1.06 -13.58 7.97
N SER A 70 1.88 -14.58 8.23
CA SER A 70 2.19 -15.11 9.56
C SER A 70 3.65 -14.85 9.92
N TYR A 71 3.98 -14.83 11.20
CA TYR A 71 5.35 -14.55 11.64
C TYR A 71 6.38 -15.56 11.09
N ARG A 72 5.99 -16.81 10.81
CA ARG A 72 6.85 -17.79 10.11
C ARG A 72 7.35 -17.30 8.75
N ASN A 73 6.58 -16.45 8.05
CA ASN A 73 6.98 -15.93 6.74
C ASN A 73 8.22 -15.03 6.82
N LEU A 74 8.58 -14.53 8.02
CA LEU A 74 9.82 -13.80 8.26
C LEU A 74 11.07 -14.68 8.10
N ALA A 75 10.96 -15.98 8.39
CA ALA A 75 12.08 -16.93 8.30
C ALA A 75 12.03 -17.78 7.01
N GLU A 76 10.92 -17.78 6.28
CA GLU A 76 10.74 -18.63 5.10
C GLU A 76 11.52 -18.16 3.88
N ALA A 77 11.93 -19.13 3.07
CA ALA A 77 12.59 -18.88 1.79
C ALA A 77 11.71 -18.01 0.89
N GLY A 78 12.31 -16.96 0.33
CA GLY A 78 11.60 -15.95 -0.49
C GLY A 78 11.11 -14.73 0.31
N GLY A 79 11.11 -14.78 1.64
CA GLY A 79 10.86 -13.65 2.53
C GLY A 79 12.15 -12.91 2.94
N PRO A 80 12.14 -12.23 4.10
CA PRO A 80 13.33 -11.62 4.70
C PRO A 80 14.40 -12.63 5.15
N GLU A 81 14.02 -13.90 5.33
CA GLU A 81 14.90 -15.01 5.72
C GLU A 81 15.70 -14.71 7.02
N PHE A 82 15.01 -14.15 8.02
CA PHE A 82 15.52 -14.11 9.39
C PHE A 82 15.77 -15.54 9.91
N SER A 83 16.62 -15.68 10.93
CA SER A 83 16.71 -16.97 11.64
C SER A 83 15.37 -17.31 12.31
N GLU A 84 15.10 -18.60 12.51
CA GLU A 84 13.86 -19.02 13.17
C GLU A 84 13.78 -18.45 14.61
N GLU A 85 14.90 -18.37 15.31
CA GLU A 85 15.03 -17.76 16.63
C GLU A 85 14.71 -16.27 16.59
N GLN A 86 15.22 -15.53 15.60
CA GLN A 86 14.91 -14.11 15.42
C GLN A 86 13.40 -13.92 15.15
N ALA A 87 12.80 -14.73 14.26
CA ALA A 87 11.38 -14.66 13.98
C ALA A 87 10.51 -15.02 15.20
N LYS A 88 10.95 -15.95 16.05
CA LYS A 88 10.28 -16.27 17.33
C LYS A 88 10.34 -15.09 18.30
N VAL A 89 11.51 -14.45 18.42
CA VAL A 89 11.67 -13.26 19.26
C VAL A 89 10.74 -12.16 18.78
N ILE A 90 10.74 -11.88 17.47
CA ILE A 90 9.84 -10.89 16.87
C ILE A 90 8.37 -11.20 17.17
N ALA A 91 7.92 -12.44 16.95
CA ALA A 91 6.54 -12.83 17.22
C ALA A 91 6.18 -12.62 18.71
N SER A 92 7.08 -13.00 19.62
CA SER A 92 6.84 -12.92 21.07
C SER A 92 6.70 -11.50 21.62
N GLN A 93 7.05 -10.46 20.83
CA GLN A 93 6.82 -9.06 21.19
C GLN A 93 5.36 -8.63 21.10
N TYR A 94 4.52 -9.46 20.46
CA TYR A 94 3.10 -9.18 20.26
C TYR A 94 2.24 -10.15 21.07
N GLU A 95 1.06 -9.68 21.46
CA GLU A 95 0.07 -10.47 22.18
C GLU A 95 -1.08 -10.88 21.26
N VAL A 96 -1.56 -12.11 21.43
CA VAL A 96 -2.73 -12.65 20.70
C VAL A 96 -3.71 -13.29 21.67
N THR A 97 -5.00 -13.16 21.38
CA THR A 97 -6.06 -13.87 22.08
C THR A 97 -6.13 -15.32 21.60
N ASP A 98 -6.21 -16.26 22.53
CA ASP A 98 -6.32 -17.70 22.30
C ASP A 98 -7.30 -18.32 23.32
N GLY A 99 -7.63 -19.60 23.15
CA GLY A 99 -8.54 -20.35 24.01
C GLY A 99 -9.74 -20.94 23.27
N PRO A 100 -10.75 -21.43 24.03
CA PRO A 100 -10.88 -21.34 25.49
C PRO A 100 -9.91 -22.26 26.26
N ASN A 101 -9.66 -21.93 27.54
CA ASN A 101 -8.96 -22.79 28.50
C ASN A 101 -9.91 -23.84 29.12
N ASN A 102 -9.44 -24.60 30.12
CA ASN A 102 -10.24 -25.64 30.79
C ASN A 102 -11.45 -25.10 31.56
N ASP A 103 -11.46 -23.81 31.89
CA ASP A 103 -12.56 -23.12 32.57
C ASP A 103 -13.53 -22.46 31.58
N GLY A 104 -13.28 -22.58 30.26
CA GLY A 104 -14.10 -22.00 29.21
C GLY A 104 -13.76 -20.54 28.88
N GLU A 105 -12.66 -20.01 29.40
CA GLU A 105 -12.27 -18.60 29.27
C GLU A 105 -11.24 -18.40 28.16
N MET A 106 -11.37 -17.29 27.41
CA MET A 106 -10.33 -16.84 26.49
C MET A 106 -9.19 -16.20 27.27
N PHE A 107 -7.96 -16.35 26.78
CA PHE A 107 -6.77 -15.78 27.42
C PHE A 107 -5.86 -15.12 26.37
N THR A 108 -4.89 -14.33 26.85
CA THR A 108 -3.86 -13.72 26.01
C THR A 108 -2.54 -14.46 26.18
N ARG A 109 -1.79 -14.60 25.10
CA ARG A 109 -0.42 -15.13 25.12
C ARG A 109 0.48 -14.39 24.14
N PRO A 110 1.81 -14.49 24.30
CA PRO A 110 2.74 -14.08 23.26
C PRO A 110 2.44 -14.80 21.94
N ALA A 111 2.61 -14.09 20.82
CA ALA A 111 2.44 -14.68 19.51
C ALA A 111 3.58 -15.68 19.22
N ARG A 112 3.27 -16.69 18.40
CA ARG A 112 4.21 -17.69 17.89
C ARG A 112 4.25 -17.62 16.37
N LEU A 113 5.21 -18.35 15.78
CA LEU A 113 5.44 -18.34 14.31
C LEU A 113 4.18 -18.65 13.47
N SER A 114 3.26 -19.47 13.98
CA SER A 114 2.03 -19.81 13.25
C SER A 114 0.98 -18.71 13.23
N ASP A 115 1.07 -17.73 14.14
CA ASP A 115 0.08 -16.66 14.24
C ASP A 115 0.28 -15.64 13.12
N ASN A 116 -0.82 -15.03 12.70
CA ASN A 116 -0.79 -13.92 11.75
C ASN A 116 -0.24 -12.65 12.41
N PHE A 117 0.25 -11.71 11.59
CA PHE A 117 0.61 -10.38 12.10
C PHE A 117 -0.58 -9.75 12.80
N VAL A 118 -0.32 -9.20 13.99
CA VAL A 118 -1.34 -8.52 14.79
C VAL A 118 -1.71 -7.22 14.10
N GLY A 119 -3.01 -7.08 13.78
CA GLY A 119 -3.53 -5.87 13.16
C GLY A 119 -3.81 -4.76 14.19
N PRO A 120 -3.81 -3.48 13.77
CA PRO A 120 -3.98 -2.35 14.68
C PRO A 120 -5.42 -2.12 15.15
N TYR A 121 -6.40 -2.69 14.45
CA TYR A 121 -7.82 -2.46 14.72
C TYR A 121 -8.58 -3.79 14.77
N ALA A 122 -9.59 -3.85 15.63
CA ALA A 122 -10.45 -5.03 15.77
C ALA A 122 -11.30 -5.32 14.51
N ASN A 123 -11.65 -4.28 13.75
CA ASN A 123 -12.44 -4.37 12.53
C ASN A 123 -12.30 -3.11 11.65
N GLU A 124 -12.86 -3.17 10.45
CA GLU A 124 -12.81 -2.07 9.46
C GLU A 124 -13.49 -0.79 9.94
N GLU A 125 -14.59 -0.87 10.68
CA GLU A 125 -15.31 0.31 11.16
C GLU A 125 -14.53 1.04 12.27
N ALA A 126 -13.86 0.30 13.15
CA ALA A 126 -12.92 0.87 14.11
C ALA A 126 -11.74 1.56 13.41
N ALA A 127 -11.23 0.97 12.32
CA ALA A 127 -10.16 1.57 11.53
C ALA A 127 -10.62 2.87 10.86
N LYS A 128 -11.81 2.89 10.22
CA LYS A 128 -12.38 4.11 9.62
C LYS A 128 -12.60 5.20 10.66
N PHE A 129 -13.17 4.85 11.80
CA PHE A 129 -13.41 5.80 12.89
C PHE A 129 -12.10 6.46 13.35
N ALA A 130 -11.03 5.67 13.52
CA ALA A 130 -9.73 6.19 13.93
C ALA A 130 -9.01 7.03 12.85
N ASN A 131 -9.36 6.89 11.57
CA ASN A 131 -8.67 7.50 10.44
C ASN A 131 -9.57 8.42 9.60
N GLY A 132 -10.45 9.18 10.25
CA GLY A 132 -11.24 10.22 9.58
C GLY A 132 -12.22 9.69 8.52
N GLY A 133 -12.72 8.47 8.71
CA GLY A 133 -13.64 7.78 7.79
C GLY A 133 -12.93 6.95 6.71
N ALA A 134 -11.61 7.03 6.59
CA ALA A 134 -10.85 6.25 5.61
C ALA A 134 -10.39 4.91 6.21
N TYR A 135 -10.44 3.85 5.41
CA TYR A 135 -9.87 2.56 5.79
C TYR A 135 -8.41 2.44 5.30
N PRO A 136 -7.42 2.30 6.19
CA PRO A 136 -6.05 1.97 5.79
C PRO A 136 -6.02 0.57 5.15
N PRO A 137 -5.64 0.44 3.86
CA PRO A 137 -5.68 -0.85 3.18
C PRO A 137 -4.71 -1.85 3.81
N ASP A 138 -5.11 -3.12 3.82
CA ASP A 138 -4.22 -4.23 4.17
C ASP A 138 -3.03 -4.30 3.18
N MET A 139 -1.84 -4.48 3.72
CA MET A 139 -0.58 -4.44 2.98
C MET A 139 -0.11 -5.79 2.46
N SER A 140 -0.75 -6.91 2.84
CA SER A 140 -0.25 -8.27 2.53
C SER A 140 -0.05 -8.50 1.03
N VAL A 141 -0.91 -7.90 0.19
CA VAL A 141 -0.85 -8.01 -1.27
C VAL A 141 -0.95 -6.66 -1.98
N LEU A 142 -0.72 -5.55 -1.25
CA LEU A 142 -0.97 -4.20 -1.76
C LEU A 142 -0.17 -3.88 -3.03
N VAL A 143 1.09 -4.34 -3.09
CA VAL A 143 1.94 -4.23 -4.28
C VAL A 143 1.33 -4.93 -5.50
N LYS A 144 0.60 -6.03 -5.33
CA LYS A 144 -0.08 -6.72 -6.44
C LYS A 144 -1.44 -6.09 -6.76
N ALA A 145 -2.06 -5.44 -5.79
CA ALA A 145 -3.39 -4.86 -5.90
C ALA A 145 -3.40 -3.43 -6.49
N ARG A 146 -2.24 -2.85 -6.82
CA ARG A 146 -2.12 -1.51 -7.39
C ARG A 146 -1.39 -1.55 -8.73
N LYS A 147 -1.93 -0.85 -9.73
CA LYS A 147 -1.28 -0.68 -11.03
C LYS A 147 0.07 0.02 -10.83
N GLY A 148 1.12 -0.49 -11.43
CA GLY A 148 2.50 -0.01 -11.22
C GLY A 148 3.23 -0.65 -10.05
N GLY A 149 2.54 -1.41 -9.20
CA GLY A 149 3.12 -2.23 -8.14
C GLY A 149 4.07 -1.49 -7.21
N ALA A 150 5.29 -2.00 -7.01
CA ALA A 150 6.26 -1.41 -6.10
C ALA A 150 6.59 0.06 -6.45
N SER A 151 6.66 0.38 -7.74
CA SER A 151 6.86 1.76 -8.19
C SER A 151 5.70 2.68 -7.80
N TYR A 152 4.47 2.19 -7.76
CA TYR A 152 3.34 3.00 -7.30
C TYR A 152 3.45 3.29 -5.81
N ILE A 153 3.70 2.27 -4.99
CA ILE A 153 3.84 2.44 -3.54
C ILE A 153 5.00 3.38 -3.21
N TYR A 154 6.16 3.18 -3.83
CA TYR A 154 7.32 4.06 -3.67
C TYR A 154 7.00 5.52 -4.07
N SER A 155 6.29 5.71 -5.19
CA SER A 155 5.88 7.06 -5.61
C SER A 155 4.89 7.70 -4.65
N ILE A 156 3.95 6.94 -4.08
CA ILE A 156 3.00 7.47 -3.08
C ILE A 156 3.74 7.92 -1.82
N LEU A 157 4.66 7.11 -1.29
CA LEU A 157 5.38 7.43 -0.06
C LEU A 157 6.24 8.69 -0.18
N LEU A 158 6.84 8.92 -1.36
CA LEU A 158 7.66 10.11 -1.65
C LEU A 158 6.89 11.25 -2.34
N GLY A 159 5.60 11.07 -2.57
CA GLY A 159 4.78 11.94 -3.41
C GLY A 159 4.10 13.10 -2.70
N TYR A 160 4.46 13.35 -1.43
CA TYR A 160 3.88 14.41 -0.62
C TYR A 160 4.53 15.74 -0.97
N ASP A 161 3.73 16.64 -1.55
CA ASP A 161 4.13 17.97 -2.01
C ASP A 161 3.14 19.01 -1.46
N ASP A 162 3.51 20.29 -1.50
CA ASP A 162 2.56 21.37 -1.26
C ASP A 162 1.49 21.41 -2.38
N PRO A 163 0.21 21.64 -2.05
CA PRO A 163 -0.83 21.75 -3.05
C PRO A 163 -0.57 22.94 -3.99
N PRO A 164 -0.83 22.80 -5.30
CA PRO A 164 -0.86 23.94 -6.22
C PRO A 164 -1.82 25.04 -5.76
N PRO A 165 -1.61 26.32 -6.13
CA PRO A 165 -2.43 27.44 -5.65
C PRO A 165 -3.94 27.33 -5.92
N ASP A 166 -4.34 26.54 -6.91
CA ASP A 166 -5.73 26.29 -7.29
C ASP A 166 -6.37 25.08 -6.58
N VAL A 167 -5.62 24.35 -5.76
CA VAL A 167 -6.09 23.17 -5.03
C VAL A 167 -6.33 23.51 -3.56
N SER A 168 -7.59 23.46 -3.14
CA SER A 168 -7.97 23.50 -1.72
C SER A 168 -8.15 22.08 -1.19
N LEU A 169 -7.57 21.80 -0.03
CA LEU A 169 -7.70 20.53 0.68
C LEU A 169 -8.64 20.68 1.87
N GLU A 170 -9.37 19.62 2.18
CA GLU A 170 -10.12 19.51 3.43
C GLU A 170 -9.16 19.23 4.60
N ASP A 171 -9.56 19.58 5.83
CA ASP A 171 -8.76 19.27 7.03
C ASP A 171 -8.51 17.76 7.14
N GLY A 172 -7.26 17.39 7.39
CA GLY A 172 -6.84 15.98 7.45
C GLY A 172 -6.66 15.32 6.07
N VAL A 173 -6.79 16.07 4.98
CA VAL A 173 -6.45 15.63 3.61
C VAL A 173 -5.16 16.30 3.16
N TYR A 174 -4.25 15.50 2.62
CA TYR A 174 -2.94 15.92 2.14
C TYR A 174 -2.88 15.84 0.62
N TYR A 175 -2.06 16.71 0.03
CA TYR A 175 -1.77 16.63 -1.40
C TYR A 175 -0.74 15.54 -1.65
N ASN A 176 -1.01 14.68 -2.63
CA ASN A 176 -0.06 13.68 -3.09
C ASN A 176 -0.06 13.60 -4.61
N THR A 177 1.07 13.86 -5.22
CA THR A 177 1.23 13.96 -6.67
C THR A 177 0.84 12.67 -7.42
N TYR A 178 0.99 11.49 -6.79
CA TYR A 178 0.75 10.20 -7.43
C TYR A 178 -0.57 9.54 -7.03
N MET A 179 -1.24 10.06 -6.01
CA MET A 179 -2.55 9.58 -5.60
C MET A 179 -3.61 9.99 -6.63
N SER A 180 -4.56 9.11 -6.89
CA SER A 180 -5.69 9.41 -7.76
C SER A 180 -6.48 10.61 -7.20
N GLY A 181 -6.68 11.65 -8.01
CA GLY A 181 -7.31 12.90 -7.57
C GLY A 181 -6.43 13.77 -6.68
N ASN A 182 -5.14 13.44 -6.54
CA ASN A 182 -4.11 14.15 -5.79
C ASN A 182 -4.40 14.40 -4.30
N LYS A 183 -5.39 13.70 -3.73
CA LYS A 183 -5.82 13.84 -2.34
C LYS A 183 -5.63 12.51 -1.61
N ILE A 184 -4.99 12.54 -0.44
CA ILE A 184 -4.77 11.37 0.41
C ILE A 184 -5.05 11.72 1.87
N ILE A 185 -5.70 10.83 2.62
CA ILE A 185 -6.00 11.05 4.06
C ILE A 185 -4.82 10.62 4.96
N MET A 186 -3.95 9.74 4.45
CA MET A 186 -2.72 9.35 5.13
C MET A 186 -1.75 10.54 5.18
N SER A 187 -1.33 10.95 6.37
CA SER A 187 -0.25 11.93 6.55
C SER A 187 1.07 11.38 5.99
N LYS A 188 2.03 12.28 5.70
CA LYS A 188 3.36 11.87 5.24
C LYS A 188 3.98 10.90 6.27
N PRO A 189 4.18 9.61 5.93
CA PRO A 189 4.53 8.61 6.94
C PRO A 189 6.03 8.50 7.19
N LEU A 190 6.86 9.02 6.28
CA LEU A 190 8.32 8.93 6.34
C LEU A 190 8.93 10.32 6.51
N SER A 191 10.01 10.36 7.30
CA SER A 191 10.88 11.51 7.49
C SER A 191 12.32 11.04 7.68
N GLU A 192 13.28 11.91 7.40
CA GLU A 192 14.71 11.60 7.56
C GLU A 192 15.04 11.05 8.96
N ASN A 193 15.74 9.92 8.99
CA ASN A 193 16.19 9.21 10.19
C ASN A 193 15.07 8.78 11.15
N LEU A 194 13.86 8.53 10.64
CA LEU A 194 12.74 8.05 11.45
C LEU A 194 13.00 6.68 12.09
N VAL A 195 13.77 5.82 11.41
CA VAL A 195 14.17 4.48 11.87
C VAL A 195 15.70 4.42 11.99
N GLN A 196 16.21 3.65 12.96
CA GLN A 196 17.64 3.37 13.07
C GLN A 196 17.94 1.92 12.63
N TYR A 197 18.55 1.76 11.46
CA TYR A 197 18.93 0.44 10.96
C TYR A 197 20.14 -0.13 11.72
N SER A 198 20.06 -1.40 12.08
CA SER A 198 21.11 -2.12 12.83
C SER A 198 22.38 -2.37 12.02
N ASP A 199 22.29 -2.34 10.68
CA ASP A 199 23.42 -2.50 9.76
C ASP A 199 24.16 -1.19 9.46
N GLY A 200 23.74 -0.07 10.06
CA GLY A 200 24.34 1.24 9.86
C GLY A 200 23.94 1.95 8.56
N THR A 201 23.00 1.39 7.78
CA THR A 201 22.42 2.07 6.62
C THR A 201 21.75 3.36 7.07
N GLN A 202 21.97 4.45 6.33
CA GLN A 202 21.30 5.73 6.60
C GLN A 202 19.82 5.63 6.21
N ALA A 203 18.92 5.95 7.15
CA ALA A 203 17.48 5.90 6.92
C ALA A 203 16.97 7.24 6.32
N THR A 204 17.30 7.49 5.06
CA THR A 204 16.65 8.58 4.29
C THR A 204 15.24 8.18 3.90
N GLU A 205 14.41 9.15 3.52
CA GLU A 205 13.05 8.86 3.03
C GLU A 205 13.05 7.92 1.82
N GLU A 206 14.01 8.06 0.90
CA GLU A 206 14.10 7.19 -0.28
C GLU A 206 14.60 5.78 0.03
N GLN A 207 15.33 5.62 1.15
CA GLN A 207 15.89 4.34 1.58
C GLN A 207 14.89 3.50 2.38
N MET A 208 14.00 4.14 3.13
CA MET A 208 12.91 3.48 3.85
C MET A 208 11.76 3.04 2.92
#